data_AF-E7RDH6-F1
#
_entry.id   AF-E7RDH6-F1
#
_cell.length_a   1.000
_cell.length_b   1.000
_cell.length_c   1.000
_cell.angle_alpha   90.00
_cell.angle_beta   90.00
_cell.angle_gamma   90.00
#
_symmetry.space_group_name_H-M   'P 1'
#
loop_
_entity.id
_entity.type
_entity.pdbx_description
1 polymer ?
#
loop_
_entity_poly.entity_id
_entity_poly.type
_entity_poly.pdbx_seq_one_letter_code
_entity_poly.pdbx_strand_id
1 'polypeptide(L)'
;MQRIRENKKTASHFLEGSLEDGTRFVNYELFVKKYSSHFQFDYILGYLTHLIADDIWLKHIYFKNNFKKRVDADPSLLERWHNDFRKLNGKLIEWFNYIGLKNELESSRVPVTNIQEIKSENLQKFKEETLLDFCYSAEYLNEELEVYTFEQILEYIDLAVNAVLKNDKLINLIERRNCMSGKEILSVFRNDLSNYSPAQLTHIHEQGVWSIGQMYDHIILVAHEYLDNAEACARLTKEPPLGKTQMGEQLMKDGGFPPVKIRLPDEMNTPPNNTDSKEVLANRIDKVIERLEQWEVNIDLVNPNYKIEHGGFGWLNAKEWIELVEMHSRHHLRQQKELERYI
;
A
#
# COMPACT_ATOMS: atom_id res chain seq x y z
N MET A 1 -6.39 37.75 -5.69
CA MET A 1 -6.79 36.50 -5.01
C MET A 1 -6.94 35.31 -5.98
N GLN A 2 -7.52 35.50 -7.18
CA GLN A 2 -7.71 34.45 -8.19
C GLN A 2 -6.40 33.76 -8.64
N ARG A 3 -5.37 34.54 -9.02
CA ARG A 3 -4.04 34.02 -9.40
C ARG A 3 -3.33 33.21 -8.30
N ILE A 4 -3.56 33.53 -7.02
CA ILE A 4 -3.03 32.78 -5.88
C ILE A 4 -3.80 31.47 -5.69
N ARG A 5 -5.13 31.46 -5.91
CA ARG A 5 -5.95 30.23 -5.89
C ARG A 5 -5.62 29.31 -7.07
N GLU A 6 -5.41 29.86 -8.26
CA GLU A 6 -4.98 29.13 -9.46
C GLU A 6 -3.59 28.48 -9.28
N ASN A 7 -2.62 29.21 -8.72
CA ASN A 7 -1.29 28.65 -8.43
C ASN A 7 -1.35 27.52 -7.39
N LYS A 8 -2.21 27.65 -6.36
CA LYS A 8 -2.41 26.59 -5.36
C LYS A 8 -3.05 25.35 -5.97
N LYS A 9 -4.09 25.52 -6.80
CA LYS A 9 -4.76 24.41 -7.49
C LYS A 9 -3.80 23.70 -8.46
N THR A 10 -3.00 24.46 -9.20
CA THR A 10 -1.98 23.93 -10.12
C THR A 10 -0.97 23.05 -9.39
N ALA A 11 -0.46 23.51 -8.25
CA ALA A 11 0.47 22.75 -7.44
C ALA A 11 -0.17 21.48 -6.87
N SER A 12 -1.33 21.57 -6.22
CA SER A 12 -1.96 20.41 -5.58
C SER A 12 -2.39 19.33 -6.58
N HIS A 13 -2.75 19.71 -7.81
CA HIS A 13 -3.18 18.79 -8.85
C HIS A 13 -2.06 18.40 -9.83
N PHE A 14 -0.81 18.80 -9.58
CA PHE A 14 0.33 18.51 -10.47
C PHE A 14 0.03 18.87 -11.93
N LEU A 15 -0.64 20.00 -12.16
CA LEU A 15 -1.10 20.40 -13.49
C LEU A 15 0.04 20.97 -14.32
N GLU A 16 0.20 20.43 -15.53
CA GLU A 16 1.14 20.90 -16.55
C GLU A 16 0.42 21.27 -17.85
N GLY A 17 1.12 21.87 -18.82
CA GLY A 17 0.52 22.31 -20.08
C GLY A 17 -0.38 23.55 -19.94
N SER A 18 -1.28 23.74 -20.90
CA SER A 18 -2.19 24.89 -20.99
C SER A 18 -3.62 24.49 -21.37
N LEU A 19 -4.60 25.20 -20.78
CA LEU A 19 -6.01 25.01 -21.14
C LEU A 19 -6.33 25.60 -22.51
N GLU A 20 -5.61 26.65 -22.93
CA GLU A 20 -5.92 27.40 -24.14
C GLU A 20 -5.51 26.68 -25.43
N ASP A 21 -4.41 25.90 -25.37
CA ASP A 21 -3.93 25.10 -26.50
C ASP A 21 -4.33 23.62 -26.43
N GLY A 22 -5.09 23.24 -25.39
CA GLY A 22 -5.57 21.87 -25.19
C GLY A 22 -4.53 20.88 -24.66
N THR A 23 -3.38 21.37 -24.17
CA THR A 23 -2.29 20.51 -23.67
C THR A 23 -2.33 20.26 -22.17
N ARG A 24 -3.29 20.83 -21.43
CA ARG A 24 -3.40 20.65 -19.96
C ARG A 24 -3.54 19.18 -19.60
N PHE A 25 -2.73 18.70 -18.65
CA PHE A 25 -2.84 17.35 -18.10
C PHE A 25 -2.41 17.33 -16.63
N VAL A 26 -2.73 16.24 -15.92
CA VAL A 26 -2.27 16.01 -14.55
C VAL A 26 -1.05 15.10 -14.59
N ASN A 27 0.10 15.60 -14.15
CA ASN A 27 1.34 14.83 -14.10
C ASN A 27 1.41 14.01 -12.79
N TYR A 28 0.53 13.01 -12.66
CA TYR A 28 0.51 12.14 -11.48
C TYR A 28 1.79 11.29 -11.34
N GLU A 29 2.59 11.12 -12.41
CA GLU A 29 3.90 10.46 -12.31
C GLU A 29 4.89 11.25 -11.44
N LEU A 30 4.83 12.59 -11.48
CA LEU A 30 5.62 13.42 -10.56
C LEU A 30 5.18 13.22 -9.11
N PHE A 31 3.88 13.07 -8.86
CA PHE A 31 3.37 12.73 -7.53
C PHE A 31 3.92 11.37 -7.07
N VAL A 32 3.86 10.34 -7.93
CA VAL A 32 4.41 9.01 -7.64
C VAL A 32 5.89 9.08 -7.30
N LYS A 33 6.68 9.83 -8.08
CA LYS A 33 8.11 10.01 -7.81
C LYS A 33 8.37 10.75 -6.50
N LYS A 34 7.56 11.77 -6.18
CA LYS A 34 7.74 12.61 -5.00
C LYS A 34 7.36 11.89 -3.71
N TYR A 35 6.32 11.06 -3.75
CA TYR A 35 5.74 10.44 -2.56
C TYR A 35 5.90 8.91 -2.52
N SER A 36 6.83 8.34 -3.29
CA SER A 36 7.03 6.89 -3.42
C SER A 36 7.24 6.18 -2.08
N SER A 37 7.87 6.84 -1.10
CA SER A 37 8.14 6.28 0.23
C SER A 37 6.95 6.35 1.21
N HIS A 38 5.80 6.87 0.78
CA HIS A 38 4.61 7.09 1.60
C HIS A 38 3.38 6.31 1.09
N PHE A 39 3.53 5.44 0.09
CA PHE A 39 2.42 4.68 -0.48
C PHE A 39 1.84 3.59 0.43
N GLN A 40 2.46 3.34 1.58
CA GLN A 40 1.87 2.55 2.67
C GLN A 40 0.65 3.22 3.32
N PHE A 41 0.47 4.55 3.13
CA PHE A 41 -0.65 5.28 3.72
C PHE A 41 -1.83 5.41 2.75
N ASP A 42 -3.01 4.96 3.18
CA ASP A 42 -4.27 5.01 2.44
C ASP A 42 -4.58 6.40 1.87
N TYR A 43 -4.28 7.43 2.65
CA TYR A 43 -4.47 8.82 2.24
C TYR A 43 -3.65 9.18 0.99
N ILE A 44 -2.41 8.71 0.88
CA ILE A 44 -1.53 8.99 -0.28
C ILE A 44 -2.05 8.25 -1.52
N LEU A 45 -2.51 7.01 -1.35
CA LEU A 45 -3.10 6.24 -2.46
C LEU A 45 -4.43 6.84 -2.91
N GLY A 46 -5.30 7.23 -1.98
CA GLY A 46 -6.53 7.94 -2.31
C GLY A 46 -6.25 9.22 -3.10
N TYR A 47 -5.21 9.96 -2.71
CA TYR A 47 -4.78 11.16 -3.45
C TYR A 47 -4.23 10.83 -4.85
N LEU A 48 -3.46 9.75 -5.00
CA LEU A 48 -2.99 9.30 -6.31
C LEU A 48 -4.17 8.91 -7.23
N THR A 49 -5.13 8.15 -6.71
CA THR A 49 -6.34 7.76 -7.46
C THR A 49 -7.11 9.00 -7.90
N HIS A 50 -7.24 10.01 -7.04
CA HIS A 50 -7.80 11.32 -7.38
C HIS A 50 -7.06 12.00 -8.55
N LEU A 51 -5.72 12.06 -8.50
CA LEU A 51 -4.93 12.68 -9.58
C LEU A 51 -5.08 11.95 -10.93
N ILE A 52 -5.12 10.62 -10.92
CA ILE A 52 -5.35 9.81 -12.12
C ILE A 52 -6.75 10.09 -12.68
N ALA A 53 -7.75 10.12 -11.80
CA ALA A 53 -9.13 10.42 -12.17
C ALA A 53 -9.23 11.82 -12.81
N ASP A 54 -8.59 12.84 -12.25
CA ASP A 54 -8.55 14.19 -12.84
C ASP A 54 -7.87 14.24 -14.23
N ASP A 55 -6.80 13.47 -14.44
CA ASP A 55 -6.15 13.37 -15.75
C ASP A 55 -7.09 12.78 -16.81
N ILE A 56 -7.77 11.69 -16.44
CA ILE A 56 -8.73 11.01 -17.30
C ILE A 56 -9.95 11.91 -17.55
N TRP A 57 -10.41 12.66 -16.54
CA TRP A 57 -11.47 13.65 -16.70
C TRP A 57 -11.09 14.73 -17.72
N LEU A 58 -9.88 15.29 -17.64
CA LEU A 58 -9.41 16.29 -18.59
C LEU A 58 -9.45 15.75 -20.02
N LYS A 59 -8.92 14.55 -20.24
CA LYS A 59 -8.80 13.93 -21.57
C LYS A 59 -10.16 13.50 -22.14
N HIS A 60 -10.95 12.78 -21.35
CA HIS A 60 -12.12 12.04 -21.83
C HIS A 60 -13.44 12.76 -21.59
N ILE A 61 -13.48 13.76 -20.70
CA ILE A 61 -14.68 14.57 -20.46
C ILE A 61 -14.45 16.02 -20.90
N TYR A 62 -13.48 16.72 -20.33
CA TYR A 62 -13.30 18.15 -20.54
C TYR A 62 -12.95 18.49 -22.01
N PHE A 63 -11.87 17.91 -22.54
CA PHE A 63 -11.41 18.20 -23.90
C PHE A 63 -12.26 17.50 -24.95
N LYS A 64 -12.58 16.21 -24.76
CA LYS A 64 -13.44 15.43 -25.68
C LYS A 64 -14.76 16.16 -25.98
N ASN A 65 -15.37 16.79 -24.98
CA ASN A 65 -16.66 17.48 -25.12
C ASN A 65 -16.54 19.00 -25.31
N ASN A 66 -15.34 19.53 -25.58
CA ASN A 66 -15.08 20.96 -25.76
C ASN A 66 -15.68 21.84 -24.65
N PHE A 67 -15.55 21.40 -23.38
CA PHE A 67 -16.28 22.00 -22.25
C PHE A 67 -16.08 23.51 -22.16
N LYS A 68 -14.84 24.01 -22.32
CA LYS A 68 -14.53 25.45 -22.33
C LYS A 68 -15.39 26.21 -23.35
N LYS A 69 -15.45 25.74 -24.60
CA LYS A 69 -16.25 26.39 -25.65
C LYS A 69 -17.74 26.36 -25.34
N ARG A 70 -18.24 25.29 -24.70
CA ARG A 70 -19.64 25.20 -24.27
C ARG A 70 -19.95 26.22 -23.17
N VAL A 71 -19.06 26.39 -22.20
CA VAL A 71 -19.19 27.41 -21.14
C VAL A 71 -19.07 28.83 -21.71
N ASP A 72 -18.14 29.07 -22.65
CA ASP A 72 -17.98 30.39 -23.28
C ASP A 72 -19.25 30.78 -24.09
N ALA A 73 -19.93 29.80 -24.68
CA ALA A 73 -21.18 30.00 -25.41
C ALA A 73 -22.41 30.11 -24.50
N ASP A 74 -22.44 29.38 -23.38
CA ASP A 74 -23.49 29.41 -22.37
C ASP A 74 -22.88 29.40 -20.95
N PRO A 75 -22.66 30.58 -20.34
CA PRO A 75 -22.09 30.66 -19.00
C PRO A 75 -22.93 29.98 -17.91
N SER A 76 -24.25 29.80 -18.13
CA SER A 76 -25.14 29.11 -17.17
C SER A 76 -24.84 27.60 -17.09
N LEU A 77 -24.18 27.05 -18.10
CA LEU A 77 -23.75 25.65 -18.13
C LEU A 77 -22.85 25.30 -16.95
N LEU A 78 -22.02 26.25 -16.48
CA LEU A 78 -21.15 26.01 -15.33
C LEU A 78 -21.96 25.76 -14.05
N GLU A 79 -23.06 26.49 -13.85
CA GLU A 79 -23.95 26.30 -12.70
C GLU A 79 -24.70 24.97 -12.81
N ARG A 80 -25.27 24.65 -13.98
CA ARG A 80 -25.93 23.36 -14.24
C ARG A 80 -24.98 22.18 -14.01
N TRP A 81 -23.73 22.30 -14.45
CA TRP A 81 -22.70 21.29 -14.22
C TRP A 81 -22.40 21.10 -12.73
N HIS A 82 -22.28 22.19 -11.97
CA HIS A 82 -22.10 22.09 -10.53
C HIS A 82 -23.32 21.52 -9.80
N ASN A 83 -24.53 21.79 -10.30
CA ASN A 83 -25.75 21.20 -9.76
C ASN A 83 -25.80 19.67 -10.01
N ASP A 84 -25.41 19.24 -11.21
CA ASP A 84 -25.35 17.82 -11.56
C ASP A 84 -24.42 17.02 -10.64
N PHE A 85 -23.33 17.59 -10.11
CA PHE A 85 -22.48 16.89 -9.14
C PHE A 85 -23.25 16.44 -7.89
N ARG A 86 -24.18 17.26 -7.39
CA ARG A 86 -24.99 16.91 -6.21
C ARG A 86 -25.92 15.73 -6.50
N LYS A 87 -26.54 15.73 -7.69
CA LYS A 87 -27.38 14.62 -8.16
C LYS A 87 -26.54 13.36 -8.37
N LEU A 88 -25.37 13.51 -8.97
CA LEU A 88 -24.43 12.42 -9.25
C LEU A 88 -23.92 11.75 -7.97
N ASN A 89 -23.59 12.52 -6.93
CA ASN A 89 -23.11 11.97 -5.67
C ASN A 89 -24.10 10.94 -5.11
N GLY A 90 -25.39 11.30 -5.02
CA GLY A 90 -26.44 10.36 -4.59
C GLY A 90 -26.58 9.15 -5.53
N LYS A 91 -26.66 9.39 -6.85
CA LYS A 91 -26.79 8.30 -7.85
C LYS A 91 -25.63 7.30 -7.79
N LEU A 92 -24.39 7.78 -7.63
CA LEU A 92 -23.19 6.94 -7.57
C LEU A 92 -23.09 6.17 -6.24
N ILE A 93 -23.46 6.79 -5.12
CA ILE A 93 -23.50 6.12 -3.81
C ILE A 93 -24.46 4.92 -3.84
N GLU A 94 -25.65 5.10 -4.41
CA GLU A 94 -26.63 4.03 -4.58
C GLU A 94 -26.15 2.97 -5.59
N TRP A 95 -25.66 3.40 -6.76
CA TRP A 95 -25.23 2.50 -7.83
C TRP A 95 -24.13 1.53 -7.39
N PHE A 96 -23.13 2.03 -6.66
CA PHE A 96 -22.03 1.21 -6.15
C PHE A 96 -22.27 0.64 -4.75
N ASN A 97 -23.44 0.91 -4.15
CA ASN A 97 -23.80 0.46 -2.80
C ASN A 97 -22.78 0.87 -1.71
N TYR A 98 -22.38 2.15 -1.70
CA TYR A 98 -21.36 2.70 -0.81
C TYR A 98 -21.91 3.58 0.32
N ILE A 99 -23.15 3.37 0.74
CA ILE A 99 -23.77 4.14 1.84
C ILE A 99 -22.96 4.06 3.15
N GLY A 100 -22.25 2.95 3.38
CA GLY A 100 -21.40 2.74 4.55
C GLY A 100 -20.20 3.69 4.63
N LEU A 101 -19.74 4.25 3.50
CA LEU A 101 -18.59 5.17 3.47
C LEU A 101 -18.83 6.44 4.28
N LYS A 102 -20.09 6.84 4.48
CA LYS A 102 -20.42 7.98 5.34
C LYS A 102 -19.91 7.77 6.77
N ASN A 103 -20.18 6.60 7.35
CA ASN A 103 -19.80 6.29 8.72
C ASN A 103 -18.26 6.15 8.85
N GLU A 104 -17.62 5.57 7.85
CA GLU A 104 -16.15 5.50 7.77
C GLU A 104 -15.53 6.89 7.68
N LEU A 105 -16.09 7.77 6.84
CA LEU A 105 -15.63 9.15 6.71
C LEU A 105 -15.85 9.92 8.02
N GLU A 106 -17.00 9.79 8.68
CA GLU A 106 -17.29 10.44 9.97
C GLU A 106 -16.27 10.03 11.04
N SER A 107 -16.00 8.72 11.17
CA SER A 107 -15.09 8.16 12.17
C SER A 107 -13.60 8.39 11.86
N SER A 108 -13.25 8.68 10.60
CA SER A 108 -11.85 8.92 10.22
C SER A 108 -11.26 10.16 10.91
N ARG A 109 -9.98 10.10 11.27
CA ARG A 109 -9.25 11.29 11.72
C ARG A 109 -8.69 12.01 10.50
N VAL A 110 -8.67 13.34 10.51
CA VAL A 110 -7.97 14.10 9.48
C VAL A 110 -6.49 13.72 9.55
N PRO A 111 -5.90 13.21 8.46
CA PRO A 111 -4.51 12.80 8.48
C PRO A 111 -3.62 14.02 8.72
N VAL A 112 -2.54 13.82 9.48
CA VAL A 112 -1.43 14.77 9.49
C VAL A 112 -0.83 14.71 8.10
N THR A 113 -1.02 15.78 7.30
CA THR A 113 -0.69 15.74 5.88
C THR A 113 0.81 15.59 5.66
N ASN A 114 1.17 14.53 4.94
CA ASN A 114 2.50 14.31 4.38
C ASN A 114 2.61 14.85 2.94
N ILE A 115 1.53 15.42 2.39
CA ILE A 115 1.51 16.03 1.04
C ILE A 115 1.77 17.53 1.20
N GLN A 116 2.95 17.96 0.78
CA GLN A 116 3.43 19.35 0.95
C GLN A 116 2.51 20.39 0.28
N GLU A 117 1.81 20.01 -0.79
CA GLU A 117 0.90 20.89 -1.51
C GLU A 117 -0.43 21.13 -0.78
N ILE A 118 -0.73 20.36 0.28
CA ILE A 118 -2.00 20.38 1.01
C ILE A 118 -1.79 20.85 2.45
N LYS A 119 -2.68 21.73 2.92
CA LYS A 119 -2.74 22.18 4.31
C LYS A 119 -3.78 21.38 5.10
N SER A 120 -3.48 20.99 6.33
CA SER A 120 -4.39 20.23 7.20
C SER A 120 -5.75 20.92 7.39
N GLU A 121 -5.77 22.25 7.54
CA GLU A 121 -7.00 23.04 7.67
C GLU A 121 -7.94 22.86 6.48
N ASN A 122 -7.40 22.71 5.26
CA ASN A 122 -8.21 22.48 4.08
C ASN A 122 -8.84 21.09 4.08
N LEU A 123 -8.18 20.09 4.69
CA LEU A 123 -8.67 18.71 4.74
C LEU A 123 -9.84 18.54 5.69
N GLN A 124 -9.81 19.22 6.85
CA GLN A 124 -10.95 19.22 7.76
C GLN A 124 -12.19 19.80 7.07
N LYS A 125 -12.04 20.95 6.39
CA LYS A 125 -13.14 21.56 5.63
C LYS A 125 -13.61 20.66 4.48
N PHE A 126 -12.67 20.04 3.76
CA PHE A 126 -13.01 19.12 2.67
C PHE A 126 -13.78 17.90 3.16
N LYS A 127 -13.41 17.33 4.33
CA LYS A 127 -14.15 16.25 4.96
C LYS A 127 -15.59 16.68 5.29
N GLU A 128 -15.76 17.86 5.88
CA GLU A 128 -17.10 18.40 6.20
C GLU A 128 -17.95 18.61 4.95
N GLU A 129 -17.37 19.15 3.87
CA GLU A 129 -18.04 19.31 2.58
C GLU A 129 -18.41 17.97 1.95
N THR A 130 -17.51 16.99 1.98
CA THR A 130 -17.74 15.64 1.42
C THR A 130 -18.84 14.90 2.19
N LEU A 131 -18.98 15.12 3.49
CA LEU A 131 -20.07 14.51 4.27
C LEU A 131 -21.45 14.99 3.81
N LEU A 132 -21.55 16.20 3.25
CA LEU A 132 -22.81 16.71 2.68
C LEU A 132 -23.18 16.00 1.37
N ASP A 133 -22.24 15.36 0.69
CA ASP A 133 -22.52 14.60 -0.54
C ASP A 133 -23.36 13.35 -0.29
N PHE A 134 -23.39 12.87 0.97
CA PHE A 134 -24.29 11.80 1.42
C PHE A 134 -25.68 12.29 1.82
N CYS A 135 -25.95 13.60 1.76
CA CYS A 135 -27.24 14.19 2.07
C CYS A 135 -28.02 14.47 0.78
N TYR A 136 -28.75 13.47 0.28
CA TYR A 136 -29.59 13.57 -0.91
C TYR A 136 -31.01 13.03 -0.66
N SER A 137 -31.99 13.53 -1.42
CA SER A 137 -33.36 13.04 -1.39
C SER A 137 -33.57 11.91 -2.41
N ALA A 138 -34.61 11.10 -2.22
CA ALA A 138 -35.00 10.10 -3.22
C ALA A 138 -35.44 10.74 -4.56
N GLU A 139 -35.88 12.00 -4.54
CA GLU A 139 -36.24 12.76 -5.73
C GLU A 139 -35.00 13.03 -6.59
N TYR A 140 -33.87 13.42 -5.99
CA TYR A 140 -32.60 13.67 -6.70
C TYR A 140 -32.08 12.44 -7.46
N LEU A 141 -32.39 11.24 -6.97
CA LEU A 141 -32.00 10.00 -7.64
C LEU A 141 -32.74 9.81 -8.98
N ASN A 142 -33.89 10.44 -9.16
CA ASN A 142 -34.72 10.33 -10.36
C ASN A 142 -34.59 11.55 -11.29
N GLU A 143 -33.98 12.65 -10.82
CA GLU A 143 -33.75 13.83 -11.65
C GLU A 143 -32.77 13.53 -12.80
N GLU A 144 -33.05 14.11 -13.96
CA GLU A 144 -32.14 14.04 -15.10
C GLU A 144 -30.92 14.95 -14.89
N LEU A 145 -29.79 14.49 -15.42
CA LEU A 145 -28.57 15.27 -15.50
C LEU A 145 -28.63 16.19 -16.72
N GLU A 146 -28.13 17.42 -16.58
CA GLU A 146 -28.29 18.47 -17.56
C GLU A 146 -27.08 18.64 -18.48
N VAL A 147 -25.90 18.17 -18.05
CA VAL A 147 -24.63 18.42 -18.75
C VAL A 147 -24.00 17.16 -19.34
N TYR A 148 -23.96 16.07 -18.56
CA TYR A 148 -23.46 14.76 -18.95
C TYR A 148 -24.42 13.69 -18.47
N THR A 149 -24.63 12.65 -19.28
CA THR A 149 -25.45 11.50 -18.92
C THR A 149 -24.79 10.66 -17.84
N PHE A 150 -25.58 9.85 -17.12
CA PHE A 150 -25.05 8.98 -16.07
C PHE A 150 -24.10 7.93 -16.66
N GLU A 151 -24.43 7.41 -17.84
CA GLU A 151 -23.62 6.46 -18.60
C GLU A 151 -22.26 7.04 -18.98
N GLN A 152 -22.20 8.32 -19.38
CA GLN A 152 -20.92 8.99 -19.66
C GLN A 152 -20.04 9.11 -18.41
N ILE A 153 -20.65 9.31 -17.23
CA ILE A 153 -19.91 9.38 -15.97
C ILE A 153 -19.42 7.99 -15.55
N LEU A 154 -20.23 6.94 -15.72
CA LEU A 154 -19.80 5.56 -15.50
C LEU A 154 -18.66 5.16 -16.46
N GLU A 155 -18.75 5.51 -17.74
CA GLU A 155 -17.67 5.28 -18.72
C GLU A 155 -16.37 5.99 -18.30
N TYR A 156 -16.48 7.23 -17.78
CA TYR A 156 -15.33 7.94 -17.22
C TYR A 156 -14.70 7.20 -16.03
N ILE A 157 -15.51 6.72 -15.08
CA ILE A 157 -15.03 5.96 -13.93
C ILE A 157 -14.33 4.68 -14.39
N ASP A 158 -14.91 3.94 -15.33
CA ASP A 158 -14.30 2.75 -15.91
C ASP A 158 -12.98 3.05 -16.61
N LEU A 159 -12.88 4.16 -17.34
CA LEU A 159 -11.62 4.60 -17.96
C LEU A 159 -10.55 4.92 -16.90
N ALA A 160 -10.93 5.57 -15.80
CA ALA A 160 -10.03 5.87 -14.70
C ALA A 160 -9.51 4.59 -14.01
N VAL A 161 -10.41 3.65 -13.71
CA VAL A 161 -10.04 2.33 -13.15
C VAL A 161 -9.12 1.58 -14.12
N ASN A 162 -9.47 1.53 -15.40
CA ASN A 162 -8.64 0.86 -16.41
C ASN A 162 -7.27 1.50 -16.61
N ALA A 163 -7.13 2.82 -16.40
CA ALA A 163 -5.83 3.50 -16.45
C ALA A 163 -4.89 3.00 -15.34
N VAL A 164 -5.45 2.67 -14.17
CA VAL A 164 -4.70 2.03 -13.07
C VAL A 164 -4.38 0.57 -13.41
N LEU A 165 -5.39 -0.21 -13.81
CA LEU A 165 -5.25 -1.66 -14.07
C LEU A 165 -4.36 -1.99 -15.28
N LYS A 166 -4.07 -1.04 -16.16
CA LYS A 166 -3.15 -1.22 -17.30
C LYS A 166 -1.73 -0.76 -17.01
N ASN A 167 -1.46 -0.29 -15.79
CA ASN A 167 -0.15 0.22 -15.42
C ASN A 167 0.47 -0.69 -14.35
N ASP A 168 1.32 -1.61 -14.79
CA ASP A 168 1.99 -2.58 -13.90
C ASP A 168 2.73 -1.92 -12.74
N LYS A 169 3.30 -0.71 -12.94
CA LYS A 169 3.98 0.01 -11.85
C LYS A 169 2.99 0.43 -10.78
N LEU A 170 1.82 0.93 -11.17
CA LEU A 170 0.76 1.33 -10.25
C LEU A 170 0.13 0.12 -9.57
N ILE A 171 -0.11 -0.96 -10.31
CA ILE A 171 -0.59 -2.23 -9.74
C ILE A 171 0.40 -2.73 -8.69
N ASN A 172 1.68 -2.84 -9.02
CA ASN A 172 2.70 -3.28 -8.05
C ASN A 172 2.76 -2.36 -6.82
N LEU A 173 2.58 -1.04 -6.98
CA LEU A 173 2.51 -0.10 -5.86
C LEU A 173 1.29 -0.37 -4.95
N ILE A 174 0.13 -0.65 -5.53
CA ILE A 174 -1.11 -0.95 -4.80
C ILE A 174 -1.06 -2.34 -4.17
N GLU A 175 -0.55 -3.35 -4.88
CA GLU A 175 -0.45 -4.73 -4.41
C GLU A 175 0.57 -4.90 -3.28
N ARG A 176 1.64 -4.08 -3.25
CA ARG A 176 2.56 -4.02 -2.10
C ARG A 176 1.87 -3.65 -0.77
N ARG A 177 0.69 -3.00 -0.81
CA ARG A 177 -0.16 -2.73 0.37
C ARG A 177 -1.03 -3.91 0.76
N ASN A 178 -1.43 -4.75 -0.20
CA ASN A 178 -2.21 -5.96 0.06
C ASN A 178 -1.34 -7.13 0.58
N CYS A 179 -0.04 -6.92 0.74
CA CYS A 179 0.84 -7.85 1.41
C CYS A 179 0.76 -7.59 2.93
N MET A 180 0.35 -8.61 3.69
CA MET A 180 0.46 -8.60 5.14
C MET A 180 1.88 -8.16 5.55
N SER A 181 1.98 -7.24 6.49
CA SER A 181 3.24 -6.88 7.15
C SER A 181 3.86 -8.10 7.84
N GLY A 182 5.17 -8.05 8.12
CA GLY A 182 5.86 -9.16 8.81
C GLY A 182 5.17 -9.55 10.13
N LYS A 183 4.66 -8.57 10.89
CA LYS A 183 3.92 -8.82 12.13
C LYS A 183 2.55 -9.47 11.90
N GLU A 184 1.85 -9.12 10.83
CA GLU A 184 0.56 -9.74 10.47
C GLU A 184 0.76 -11.19 10.06
N ILE A 185 1.79 -11.48 9.26
CA ILE A 185 2.17 -12.86 8.90
C ILE A 185 2.54 -13.66 10.15
N LEU A 186 3.37 -13.10 11.03
CA LEU A 186 3.73 -13.75 12.29
C LEU A 186 2.53 -13.95 13.21
N SER A 187 1.56 -13.03 13.21
CA SER A 187 0.30 -13.19 13.92
C SER A 187 -0.55 -14.34 13.37
N VAL A 188 -0.55 -14.55 12.05
CA VAL A 188 -1.17 -15.74 11.42
C VAL A 188 -0.49 -17.01 11.93
N PHE A 189 0.83 -17.11 11.83
CA PHE A 189 1.59 -18.25 12.37
C PHE A 189 1.27 -18.50 13.84
N ARG A 190 1.26 -17.45 14.66
CA ARG A 190 0.94 -17.52 16.08
C ARG A 190 -0.46 -18.08 16.34
N ASN A 191 -1.45 -17.64 15.58
CA ASN A 191 -2.83 -18.12 15.73
C ASN A 191 -2.96 -19.58 15.28
N ASP A 192 -2.29 -19.96 14.20
CA ASP A 192 -2.30 -21.31 13.65
C ASP A 192 -1.71 -22.34 14.63
N LEU A 193 -0.79 -21.95 15.52
CA LEU A 193 -0.25 -22.83 16.57
C LEU A 193 -1.37 -23.47 17.40
N SER A 194 -2.50 -22.78 17.61
CA SER A 194 -3.64 -23.32 18.35
C SER A 194 -4.21 -24.60 17.71
N ASN A 195 -4.07 -24.76 16.40
CA ASN A 195 -4.60 -25.89 15.63
C ASN A 195 -3.76 -27.17 15.73
N TYR A 196 -2.50 -27.10 16.16
CA TYR A 196 -1.61 -28.28 16.21
C TYR A 196 -1.53 -28.91 17.59
N SER A 197 -1.64 -30.23 17.70
CA SER A 197 -1.32 -30.96 18.93
C SER A 197 0.21 -31.04 19.17
N PRO A 198 0.66 -31.30 20.42
CA PRO A 198 2.10 -31.50 20.69
C PRO A 198 2.74 -32.62 19.85
N ALA A 199 1.99 -33.69 19.56
CA ALA A 199 2.45 -34.76 18.69
C ALA A 199 2.61 -34.30 17.24
N GLN A 200 1.69 -33.48 16.72
CA GLN A 200 1.77 -32.93 15.36
C GLN A 200 2.92 -31.94 15.22
N LEU A 201 3.18 -31.09 16.22
CA LEU A 201 4.32 -30.15 16.20
C LEU A 201 5.66 -30.86 16.03
N THR A 202 5.80 -32.05 16.61
CA THR A 202 7.07 -32.81 16.62
C THR A 202 7.15 -33.88 15.53
N HIS A 203 6.06 -34.12 14.79
CA HIS A 203 5.97 -35.17 13.78
C HIS A 203 6.87 -34.87 12.59
N ILE A 204 7.72 -35.84 12.24
CA ILE A 204 8.59 -35.82 11.06
C ILE A 204 8.06 -36.90 10.10
N HIS A 205 7.60 -36.48 8.92
CA HIS A 205 7.00 -37.36 7.92
C HIS A 205 8.02 -38.34 7.31
N GLU A 206 9.18 -37.82 6.89
CA GLU A 206 10.24 -38.60 6.26
C GLU A 206 11.63 -38.02 6.57
N GLN A 207 12.68 -38.82 6.37
CA GLN A 207 14.05 -38.40 6.64
C GLN A 207 14.44 -37.19 5.80
N GLY A 208 14.92 -36.12 6.45
CA GLY A 208 15.35 -34.89 5.79
C GLY A 208 14.25 -33.84 5.60
N VAL A 209 13.00 -34.15 5.97
CA VAL A 209 11.90 -33.18 6.03
C VAL A 209 11.75 -32.65 7.44
N TRP A 210 11.58 -31.33 7.58
CA TRP A 210 11.34 -30.71 8.88
C TRP A 210 9.94 -31.03 9.41
N SER A 211 9.81 -31.16 10.73
CA SER A 211 8.49 -31.05 11.36
C SER A 211 7.93 -29.64 11.21
N ILE A 212 6.63 -29.48 11.43
CA ILE A 212 6.04 -28.13 11.50
C ILE A 212 6.65 -27.32 12.65
N GLY A 213 6.95 -27.94 13.81
CA GLY A 213 7.63 -27.28 14.93
C GLY A 213 9.01 -26.75 14.56
N GLN A 214 9.78 -27.49 13.76
CA GLN A 214 11.09 -27.04 13.25
C GLN A 214 10.98 -25.87 12.28
N MET A 215 9.96 -25.87 11.42
CA MET A 215 9.67 -24.72 10.57
C MET A 215 9.36 -23.47 11.41
N TYR A 216 8.55 -23.60 12.46
CA TYR A 216 8.24 -22.52 13.39
C TYR A 216 9.50 -22.01 14.12
N ASP A 217 10.33 -22.90 14.64
CA ASP A 217 11.60 -22.51 15.26
C ASP A 217 12.49 -21.73 14.29
N HIS A 218 12.59 -22.19 13.04
CA HIS A 218 13.39 -21.55 11.99
C HIS A 218 12.93 -20.13 11.68
N ILE A 219 11.64 -19.90 11.43
CA ILE A 219 11.12 -18.56 11.11
C ILE A 219 11.38 -17.57 12.26
N ILE A 220 11.26 -18.03 13.51
CA ILE A 220 11.48 -17.20 14.70
C ILE A 220 12.96 -16.84 14.83
N LEU A 221 13.85 -17.83 14.69
CA LEU A 221 15.29 -17.64 14.86
C LEU A 221 15.85 -16.69 13.80
N VAL A 222 15.48 -16.90 12.54
CA VAL A 222 15.92 -16.06 11.42
C VAL A 222 15.32 -14.64 11.53
N ALA A 223 14.07 -14.49 11.96
CA ALA A 223 13.50 -13.17 12.19
C ALA A 223 14.27 -12.38 13.27
N HIS A 224 14.67 -13.03 14.37
CA HIS A 224 15.52 -12.39 15.37
C HIS A 224 16.89 -12.01 14.82
N GLU A 225 17.53 -12.88 14.04
CA GLU A 225 18.81 -12.59 13.38
C GLU A 225 18.72 -11.34 12.48
N TYR A 226 17.66 -11.22 11.68
CA TYR A 226 17.45 -10.06 10.83
C TYR A 226 17.25 -8.77 11.65
N LEU A 227 16.48 -8.84 12.73
CA LEU A 227 16.26 -7.71 13.62
C LEU A 227 17.53 -7.31 14.37
N ASP A 228 18.39 -8.27 14.75
CA ASP A 228 19.70 -7.99 15.35
C ASP A 228 20.61 -7.22 14.37
N ASN A 229 20.55 -7.57 13.07
CA ASN A 229 21.27 -6.85 12.02
C ASN A 229 20.70 -5.45 11.76
N ALA A 230 19.38 -5.27 11.84
CA ALA A 230 18.76 -3.94 11.80
C ALA A 230 19.26 -3.07 12.96
N GLU A 231 19.36 -3.62 14.17
CA GLU A 231 19.92 -2.90 15.32
C GLU A 231 21.41 -2.60 15.14
N ALA A 232 22.16 -3.52 14.55
CA ALA A 232 23.56 -3.30 14.23
C ALA A 232 23.73 -2.13 13.23
N CYS A 233 22.86 -2.01 12.22
CA CYS A 233 22.83 -0.86 11.33
C CYS A 233 22.62 0.45 12.11
N ALA A 234 21.69 0.49 13.07
CA ALA A 234 21.43 1.66 13.89
C ALA A 234 22.58 2.07 14.81
N ARG A 235 23.48 1.14 15.14
CA ARG A 235 24.67 1.38 15.98
C ARG A 235 25.91 1.81 15.18
N LEU A 236 25.86 1.80 13.85
CA LEU A 236 26.99 2.21 13.03
C LEU A 236 27.26 3.72 13.13
N THR A 237 28.53 4.07 12.97
CA THR A 237 29.01 5.46 12.94
C THR A 237 29.72 5.81 11.63
N LYS A 238 29.84 4.84 10.72
CA LYS A 238 30.50 4.98 9.42
C LYS A 238 29.74 4.19 8.37
N GLU A 239 29.68 4.75 7.16
CA GLU A 239 29.02 4.13 6.02
C GLU A 239 29.94 3.05 5.41
N PRO A 240 29.44 1.81 5.23
CA PRO A 240 30.17 0.81 4.47
C PRO A 240 30.26 1.18 3.00
N PRO A 241 31.36 0.84 2.30
CA PRO A 241 31.58 1.28 0.93
C PRO A 241 30.79 0.47 -0.12
N LEU A 242 30.14 -0.63 0.27
CA LEU A 242 29.57 -1.63 -0.64
C LEU A 242 28.04 -1.64 -0.64
N GLY A 243 27.47 -2.12 -1.75
CA GLY A 243 26.04 -2.26 -1.97
C GLY A 243 25.56 -3.72 -1.94
N LYS A 244 24.30 -3.93 -2.32
CA LYS A 244 23.75 -5.28 -2.50
C LYS A 244 24.44 -6.02 -3.64
N THR A 245 24.39 -7.34 -3.60
CA THR A 245 24.72 -8.17 -4.76
C THR A 245 23.67 -7.99 -5.87
N GLN A 246 23.99 -8.36 -7.11
CA GLN A 246 23.01 -8.33 -8.21
C GLN A 246 21.76 -9.17 -7.88
N MET A 247 21.95 -10.31 -7.22
CA MET A 247 20.85 -11.16 -6.77
C MET A 247 20.04 -10.50 -5.65
N GLY A 248 20.70 -9.84 -4.69
CA GLY A 248 20.03 -9.10 -3.63
C GLY A 248 19.17 -7.96 -4.17
N GLU A 249 19.68 -7.17 -5.11
CA GLU A 249 18.91 -6.12 -5.79
C GLU A 249 17.66 -6.71 -6.47
N GLN A 250 17.79 -7.84 -7.15
CA GLN A 250 16.68 -8.49 -7.83
C GLN A 250 15.62 -9.00 -6.84
N LEU A 251 16.03 -9.69 -5.78
CA LEU A 251 15.10 -10.20 -4.76
C LEU A 251 14.37 -9.08 -4.01
N MET A 252 15.05 -7.97 -3.70
CA MET A 252 14.42 -6.79 -3.09
C MET A 252 13.43 -6.12 -4.04
N LYS A 253 13.75 -6.08 -5.33
CA LYS A 253 12.85 -5.54 -6.36
C LYS A 253 11.61 -6.41 -6.53
N ASP A 254 11.79 -7.72 -6.56
CA ASP A 254 10.72 -8.72 -6.69
C ASP A 254 9.90 -8.84 -5.39
N GLY A 255 10.43 -8.35 -4.27
CA GLY A 255 9.75 -8.34 -2.98
C GLY A 255 9.48 -9.73 -2.43
N GLY A 256 10.30 -10.74 -2.75
CA GLY A 256 10.09 -12.09 -2.26
C GLY A 256 11.12 -13.11 -2.71
N PHE A 257 11.23 -14.20 -1.96
CA PHE A 257 11.99 -15.38 -2.40
C PHE A 257 11.23 -16.12 -3.50
N PRO A 258 11.93 -16.66 -4.53
CA PRO A 258 11.29 -17.38 -5.62
C PRO A 258 10.50 -18.59 -5.12
N PRO A 259 9.47 -19.04 -5.85
CA PRO A 259 8.61 -20.11 -5.40
C PRO A 259 9.22 -21.52 -5.53
N VAL A 260 10.52 -21.67 -5.32
CA VAL A 260 11.28 -22.92 -5.43
C VAL A 260 11.87 -23.32 -4.08
N LYS A 261 12.16 -24.61 -3.88
CA LYS A 261 12.86 -25.07 -2.67
C LYS A 261 14.31 -24.58 -2.71
N ILE A 262 14.69 -23.76 -1.73
CA ILE A 262 16.05 -23.24 -1.59
C ILE A 262 16.80 -24.18 -0.66
N ARG A 263 17.87 -24.82 -1.14
CA ARG A 263 18.76 -25.65 -0.31
C ARG A 263 20.02 -24.85 0.00
N LEU A 264 20.27 -24.62 1.29
CA LEU A 264 21.52 -24.02 1.76
C LEU A 264 22.66 -25.06 1.72
N PRO A 265 23.93 -24.64 1.78
CA PRO A 265 25.07 -25.54 1.99
C PRO A 265 24.87 -26.42 3.24
N ASP A 266 25.42 -27.64 3.22
CA ASP A 266 25.17 -28.64 4.26
C ASP A 266 25.67 -28.18 5.65
N GLU A 267 26.69 -27.33 5.70
CA GLU A 267 27.20 -26.72 6.93
C GLU A 267 26.19 -25.78 7.60
N MET A 268 25.24 -25.24 6.83
CA MET A 268 24.17 -24.35 7.30
C MET A 268 22.84 -25.08 7.50
N ASN A 269 22.79 -26.39 7.27
CA ASN A 269 21.57 -27.21 7.34
C ASN A 269 21.42 -27.97 8.68
N THR A 270 21.95 -27.44 9.78
CA THR A 270 21.67 -28.04 11.10
C THR A 270 20.17 -27.91 11.37
N PRO A 271 19.47 -29.01 11.70
CA PRO A 271 18.02 -28.98 11.81
C PRO A 271 17.60 -28.05 12.97
N PRO A 272 16.53 -27.25 12.78
CA PRO A 272 15.98 -26.41 13.84
C PRO A 272 15.53 -27.23 15.06
N ASN A 273 15.27 -26.55 16.18
CA ASN A 273 14.76 -27.15 17.40
C ASN A 273 13.39 -27.81 17.15
N ASN A 274 13.19 -29.03 17.67
CA ASN A 274 11.93 -29.77 17.54
C ASN A 274 11.33 -30.17 18.91
N THR A 275 11.68 -29.46 19.97
CA THR A 275 11.31 -29.78 21.36
C THR A 275 10.48 -28.71 22.03
N ASP A 276 10.43 -27.50 21.46
CA ASP A 276 9.65 -26.41 22.04
C ASP A 276 8.15 -26.72 22.07
N SER A 277 7.51 -26.36 23.18
CA SER A 277 6.07 -26.47 23.31
C SER A 277 5.38 -25.37 22.48
N LYS A 278 4.09 -25.58 22.21
CA LYS A 278 3.22 -24.59 21.57
C LYS A 278 3.30 -23.23 22.25
N GLU A 279 3.25 -23.21 23.58
CA GLU A 279 3.27 -22.00 24.40
C GLU A 279 4.63 -21.30 24.31
N VAL A 280 5.72 -22.07 24.26
CA VAL A 280 7.07 -21.50 24.07
C VAL A 280 7.19 -20.86 22.69
N LEU A 281 6.76 -21.56 21.63
CA LEU A 281 6.76 -21.02 20.27
C LEU A 281 5.91 -19.75 20.16
N ALA A 282 4.69 -19.76 20.70
CA ALA A 282 3.80 -18.60 20.69
C ALA A 282 4.43 -17.39 21.39
N ASN A 283 5.00 -17.59 22.58
CA ASN A 283 5.69 -16.52 23.32
C ASN A 283 6.92 -16.00 22.57
N ARG A 284 7.64 -16.85 21.84
CA ARG A 284 8.78 -16.42 21.02
C ARG A 284 8.33 -15.61 19.81
N ILE A 285 7.23 -15.97 19.16
CA ILE A 285 6.63 -15.16 18.09
C ILE A 285 6.21 -13.80 18.62
N ASP A 286 5.56 -13.75 19.79
CA ASP A 286 5.15 -12.50 20.44
C ASP A 286 6.33 -11.53 20.63
N LYS A 287 7.51 -12.05 21.00
CA LYS A 287 8.72 -11.24 21.13
C LYS A 287 9.24 -10.72 19.79
N VAL A 288 9.10 -11.48 18.70
CA VAL A 288 9.46 -10.98 17.36
C VAL A 288 8.52 -9.85 16.96
N ILE A 289 7.22 -10.01 17.20
CA ILE A 289 6.21 -8.99 16.92
C ILE A 289 6.49 -7.71 17.72
N GLU A 290 6.76 -7.81 19.02
CA GLU A 290 7.12 -6.66 19.87
C GLU A 290 8.33 -5.90 19.31
N ARG A 291 9.38 -6.62 18.87
CA ARG A 291 10.56 -5.99 18.25
C ARG A 291 10.20 -5.29 16.94
N LEU A 292 9.34 -5.88 16.10
CA LEU A 292 8.86 -5.24 14.87
C LEU A 292 8.08 -3.96 15.16
N GLU A 293 7.20 -3.96 16.16
CA GLU A 293 6.45 -2.76 16.58
C GLU A 293 7.38 -1.64 17.07
N GLN A 294 8.45 -1.98 17.79
CA GLN A 294 9.48 -1.01 18.19
C GLN A 294 10.20 -0.42 16.97
N TRP A 295 10.44 -1.22 15.94
CA TRP A 295 11.07 -0.77 14.71
C TRP A 295 10.17 0.12 13.85
N GLU A 296 8.87 -0.14 13.80
CA GLU A 296 7.89 0.70 13.08
C GLU A 296 7.93 2.17 13.55
N VAL A 297 8.25 2.40 14.82
CA VAL A 297 8.37 3.76 15.39
C VAL A 297 9.73 4.41 15.11
N ASN A 298 10.80 3.62 15.08
CA ASN A 298 12.18 4.14 15.13
C ASN A 298 12.92 4.09 13.79
N ILE A 299 12.40 3.38 12.78
CA ILE A 299 13.15 3.08 11.56
C ILE A 299 13.58 4.33 10.79
N ASP A 300 12.74 5.36 10.75
CA ASP A 300 13.04 6.61 10.03
C ASP A 300 14.13 7.45 10.72
N LEU A 301 14.52 7.10 11.94
CA LEU A 301 15.63 7.74 12.67
C LEU A 301 17.00 7.15 12.29
N VAL A 302 17.02 5.98 11.65
CA VAL A 302 18.26 5.30 11.27
C VAL A 302 18.77 5.86 9.95
N ASN A 303 20.07 6.18 9.89
CA ASN A 303 20.68 6.61 8.64
C ASN A 303 20.57 5.49 7.58
N PRO A 304 19.92 5.74 6.42
CA PRO A 304 19.71 4.71 5.39
C PRO A 304 20.99 4.23 4.70
N ASN A 305 22.12 4.93 4.91
CA ASN A 305 23.43 4.52 4.40
C ASN A 305 24.18 3.56 5.33
N TYR A 306 23.70 3.35 6.57
CA TYR A 306 24.29 2.38 7.48
C TYR A 306 23.78 0.99 7.16
N LYS A 307 24.72 0.09 6.84
CA LYS A 307 24.43 -1.23 6.28
C LYS A 307 25.24 -2.33 6.97
N ILE A 308 24.68 -3.52 7.02
CA ILE A 308 25.33 -4.75 7.48
C ILE A 308 25.28 -5.78 6.35
N GLU A 309 26.35 -6.55 6.19
CA GLU A 309 26.47 -7.54 5.12
C GLU A 309 25.63 -8.78 5.40
N HIS A 310 24.79 -9.13 4.43
CA HIS A 310 24.06 -10.39 4.35
C HIS A 310 24.78 -11.32 3.36
N GLY A 311 24.99 -12.59 3.73
CA GLY A 311 25.74 -13.56 2.90
C GLY A 311 25.24 -13.73 1.45
N GLY A 312 23.91 -13.76 1.22
CA GLY A 312 23.32 -13.74 -0.13
C GLY A 312 23.02 -12.35 -0.73
N PHE A 313 22.40 -11.44 0.03
CA PHE A 313 21.91 -10.16 -0.48
C PHE A 313 22.99 -9.08 -0.63
N GLY A 314 24.16 -9.23 0.01
CA GLY A 314 25.15 -8.16 0.13
C GLY A 314 24.77 -7.17 1.21
N TRP A 315 25.08 -5.89 1.04
CA TRP A 315 24.95 -4.89 2.11
C TRP A 315 23.53 -4.32 2.19
N LEU A 316 22.85 -4.58 3.30
CA LEU A 316 21.47 -4.18 3.58
C LEU A 316 21.40 -3.13 4.69
N ASN A 317 20.54 -2.13 4.53
CA ASN A 317 20.24 -1.17 5.59
C ASN A 317 19.20 -1.72 6.58
N ALA A 318 18.94 -0.98 7.67
CA ALA A 318 18.00 -1.41 8.71
C ALA A 318 16.59 -1.71 8.16
N LYS A 319 16.10 -0.90 7.23
CA LYS A 319 14.76 -1.07 6.64
C LYS A 319 14.68 -2.36 5.84
N GLU A 320 15.70 -2.63 5.05
CA GLU A 320 15.79 -3.82 4.22
C GLU A 320 15.91 -5.09 5.07
N TRP A 321 16.66 -5.05 6.18
CA TRP A 321 16.69 -6.14 7.16
C TRP A 321 15.31 -6.42 7.77
N ILE A 322 14.54 -5.39 8.09
CA ILE A 322 13.16 -5.55 8.59
C ILE A 322 12.24 -6.11 7.50
N GLU A 323 12.36 -5.64 6.25
CA GLU A 323 11.61 -6.17 5.11
C GLU A 323 11.88 -7.67 4.88
N LEU A 324 13.11 -8.15 5.15
CA LEU A 324 13.42 -9.58 5.05
C LEU A 324 12.63 -10.45 6.04
N VAL A 325 12.23 -9.93 7.20
CA VAL A 325 11.38 -10.68 8.15
C VAL A 325 10.04 -11.03 7.52
N GLU A 326 9.43 -10.08 6.81
CA GLU A 326 8.20 -10.29 6.05
C GLU A 326 8.43 -11.27 4.90
N MET A 327 9.42 -11.00 4.04
CA MET A 327 9.67 -11.82 2.85
C MET A 327 9.96 -13.29 3.20
N HIS A 328 10.74 -13.53 4.26
CA HIS A 328 11.08 -14.86 4.75
C HIS A 328 9.87 -15.56 5.36
N SER A 329 9.13 -14.88 6.25
CA SER A 329 7.93 -15.45 6.87
C SER A 329 6.87 -15.80 5.81
N ARG A 330 6.63 -14.92 4.83
CA ARG A 330 5.72 -15.19 3.71
C ARG A 330 6.14 -16.39 2.87
N HIS A 331 7.45 -16.54 2.61
CA HIS A 331 7.96 -17.70 1.89
C HIS A 331 7.58 -19.01 2.59
N HIS A 332 7.64 -19.05 3.92
CA HIS A 332 7.33 -20.22 4.73
C HIS A 332 5.84 -20.56 4.87
N LEU A 333 4.91 -19.65 4.53
CA LEU A 333 3.47 -19.99 4.46
C LEU A 333 3.19 -21.16 3.49
N ARG A 334 4.01 -21.31 2.43
CA ARG A 334 3.89 -22.43 1.50
C ARG A 334 4.42 -23.73 2.09
N GLN A 335 5.53 -23.65 2.85
CA GLN A 335 6.08 -24.81 3.56
C GLN A 335 5.13 -25.28 4.66
N GLN A 336 4.48 -24.36 5.39
CA GLN A 336 3.46 -24.67 6.38
C GLN A 336 2.35 -25.52 5.74
N LYS A 337 1.75 -25.05 4.64
CA LYS A 337 0.72 -25.79 3.89
C LYS A 337 1.17 -27.14 3.32
N GLU A 338 2.46 -27.30 3.05
CA GLU A 338 3.03 -28.58 2.63
C GLU A 338 3.10 -29.54 3.82
N LEU A 339 3.64 -29.09 4.95
CA LEU A 339 3.81 -29.88 6.17
C LEU A 339 2.48 -30.29 6.80
N GLU A 340 1.47 -29.40 6.73
CA GLU A 340 0.10 -29.67 7.19
C GLU A 340 -0.56 -30.85 6.50
N ARG A 341 -0.10 -31.26 5.31
CA ARG A 341 -0.65 -32.44 4.61
C ARG A 341 -0.24 -33.76 5.25
N TYR A 342 0.75 -33.75 6.14
CA TYR A 342 1.34 -34.93 6.75
C TYR A 342 0.97 -35.11 8.23
N ILE A 343 0.19 -34.19 8.82
CA ILE A 343 -0.09 -34.15 10.27
C ILE A 343 -1.57 -34.18 10.61
#